data_AF-N8X8Q4-F1
#
_entry.id   AF-N8X8Q4-F1
#
_cell.length_a   1.000
_cell.length_b   1.000
_cell.length_c   1.000
_cell.angle_alpha   90.00
_cell.angle_beta   90.00
_cell.angle_gamma   90.00
#
_symmetry.space_group_name_H-M   'P 1'
#
loop_
_entity.id
_entity.type
_entity.pdbx_description
1 polymer ?
#
loop_
_entity_poly.entity_id
_entity_poly.type
_entity_poly.pdbx_seq_one_letter_code
_entity_poly.pdbx_strand_id
1 'polypeptide(L)'
;MERVYKLKESSKYNIYIREIKTKQDLIDLINRQPANSIKSLDIFTHGGENSLYMVSVRQGDSSSRMNKYWWWRYFFNNETFKTQDLDSFQSEVFTVNVKIEIHGCKTAENPKNGNNLASKWSKKLYSLGKTKSVVIGHTTNTSPLINGASTKPNDQSYMWLERAIYKNGQLITLTKSKGLLDEDALTK
;
A
#
# COMPACT_ATOMS: atom_id res chain seq x y z
N MET A 1 17.95 5.18 -1.29
CA MET A 1 17.40 5.00 -2.65
C MET A 1 16.19 5.92 -2.80
N GLU A 2 16.43 7.21 -3.03
CA GLU A 2 15.38 8.16 -3.38
C GLU A 2 14.92 7.93 -4.81
N ARG A 3 13.67 7.47 -4.96
CA ARG A 3 12.63 7.95 -5.88
C ARG A 3 13.05 8.50 -7.26
N VAL A 4 13.75 7.71 -8.07
CA VAL A 4 14.11 8.07 -9.46
C VAL A 4 12.88 8.30 -10.37
N TYR A 5 11.72 7.67 -10.10
CA TYR A 5 10.56 7.76 -10.99
C TYR A 5 9.84 9.12 -10.96
N LYS A 6 9.82 9.78 -9.81
CA LYS A 6 9.23 11.12 -9.75
C LYS A 6 10.21 12.22 -10.16
N LEU A 7 11.50 11.93 -10.38
CA LEU A 7 12.46 12.92 -10.89
C LEU A 7 12.32 13.17 -12.40
N LYS A 8 11.77 12.22 -13.16
CA LYS A 8 11.53 12.39 -14.61
C LYS A 8 10.26 13.19 -14.90
N GLU A 9 9.29 13.17 -13.98
CA GLU A 9 8.05 13.95 -14.02
C GLU A 9 7.93 14.96 -12.86
N SER A 10 9.04 15.26 -12.16
CA SER A 10 9.02 16.13 -10.96
C SER A 10 8.56 17.55 -11.28
N SER A 11 8.74 17.97 -12.53
CA SER A 11 8.23 19.25 -13.03
C SER A 11 6.71 19.26 -13.24
N LYS A 12 6.06 18.09 -13.29
CA LYS A 12 4.63 17.93 -13.58
C LYS A 12 3.81 17.57 -12.33
N TYR A 13 4.42 16.96 -11.31
CA TYR A 13 3.72 16.49 -10.12
C TYR A 13 4.42 16.87 -8.82
N ASN A 14 3.62 17.30 -7.84
CA ASN A 14 4.09 17.48 -6.48
C ASN A 14 4.28 16.13 -5.77
N ILE A 15 5.44 15.97 -5.13
CA ILE A 15 5.80 14.75 -4.39
C ILE A 15 5.63 15.01 -2.91
N TYR A 16 4.69 14.30 -2.28
CA TYR A 16 4.59 14.30 -0.83
C TYR A 16 5.18 13.00 -0.27
N ILE A 17 6.05 13.14 0.74
CA ILE A 17 6.59 12.05 1.55
C ILE A 17 6.15 12.30 2.98
N ARG A 18 5.44 11.35 3.57
CA ARG A 18 4.88 11.50 4.91
C ARG A 18 5.02 10.19 5.64
N GLU A 19 5.47 10.28 6.88
CA GLU A 19 5.41 9.18 7.82
C GLU A 19 3.99 9.14 8.41
N ILE A 20 3.40 7.95 8.44
CA ILE A 20 2.07 7.68 8.97
C ILE A 20 2.25 6.84 10.23
N LYS A 21 1.69 7.28 11.36
CA LYS A 21 1.82 6.55 12.64
C LYS A 21 0.55 5.76 12.97
N THR A 22 -0.60 6.31 12.60
CA THR A 22 -1.92 5.74 12.91
C THR A 22 -2.77 5.56 11.65
N LYS A 23 -3.82 4.74 11.72
CA LYS A 23 -4.77 4.62 10.61
C LYS A 23 -5.51 5.93 10.33
N GLN A 24 -5.79 6.70 11.38
CA GLN A 24 -6.45 7.98 11.25
C GLN A 24 -5.56 8.99 10.51
N ASP A 25 -4.25 8.99 10.77
CA ASP A 25 -3.30 9.83 10.04
C ASP A 25 -3.35 9.55 8.53
N LEU A 26 -3.45 8.27 8.11
CA LEU A 26 -3.55 7.92 6.69
C LEU A 26 -4.83 8.50 6.07
N ILE A 27 -5.96 8.30 6.75
CA ILE A 27 -7.28 8.75 6.30
C ILE A 27 -7.30 10.27 6.17
N ASP A 28 -6.90 10.98 7.22
CA ASP A 28 -6.89 12.44 7.25
C ASP A 28 -5.94 13.01 6.20
N LEU A 29 -4.78 12.38 5.99
CA LEU A 29 -3.80 12.84 5.02
C LEU A 29 -4.28 12.70 3.58
N ILE A 30 -5.04 11.64 3.28
CA ILE A 30 -5.66 11.44 1.97
C ILE A 30 -6.84 12.40 1.79
N ASN A 31 -7.74 12.48 2.77
CA ASN A 31 -8.97 13.26 2.67
C ASN A 31 -8.72 14.77 2.61
N ARG A 32 -7.63 15.27 3.22
CA ARG A 32 -7.30 16.70 3.15
C ARG A 32 -6.71 17.16 1.81
N GLN A 33 -6.45 16.24 0.88
CA GLN A 33 -5.90 16.62 -0.43
C GLN A 33 -6.96 17.34 -1.27
N PRO A 34 -6.59 18.28 -2.14
CA PRO A 34 -7.54 18.90 -3.06
C PRO A 34 -8.27 17.86 -3.91
N ALA A 35 -9.49 18.18 -4.34
CA ALA A 35 -10.23 17.35 -5.28
C ALA A 35 -9.39 17.07 -6.54
N ASN A 36 -9.44 15.83 -7.00
CA ASN A 36 -8.85 15.34 -8.24
C ASN A 36 -7.32 15.54 -8.30
N SER A 37 -6.63 15.48 -7.15
CA SER A 37 -5.19 15.76 -7.04
C SER A 37 -4.32 14.51 -6.85
N ILE A 38 -4.88 13.43 -6.28
CA ILE A 38 -4.11 12.20 -6.06
C ILE A 38 -4.08 11.38 -7.36
N LYS A 39 -2.94 11.46 -8.04
CA LYS A 39 -2.65 10.70 -9.25
C LYS A 39 -1.98 9.34 -8.98
N SER A 40 -1.14 9.28 -7.95
CA SER A 40 -0.44 8.08 -7.54
C SER A 40 -0.24 8.06 -6.03
N LEU A 41 -0.41 6.89 -5.41
CA LEU A 41 -0.25 6.65 -3.97
C LEU A 41 0.56 5.37 -3.75
N ASP A 42 1.73 5.52 -3.13
CA ASP A 42 2.55 4.39 -2.68
C ASP A 42 2.47 4.30 -1.16
N ILE A 43 2.14 3.13 -0.63
CA ILE A 43 2.06 2.87 0.82
C ILE A 43 3.11 1.85 1.21
N PHE A 44 4.04 2.24 2.08
CA PHE A 44 5.11 1.38 2.59
C PHE A 44 4.82 0.99 4.03
N THR A 45 4.53 -0.29 4.28
CA THR A 45 4.09 -0.75 5.60
C THR A 45 4.19 -2.27 5.75
N HIS A 46 3.94 -2.79 6.94
CA HIS A 46 3.62 -4.21 7.11
C HIS A 46 2.17 -4.45 6.70
N GLY A 47 1.89 -5.64 6.16
CA GLY A 47 0.58 -5.98 5.65
C GLY A 47 0.16 -7.41 5.99
N GLY A 48 -1.12 -7.67 5.75
CA GLY A 48 -1.68 -9.00 5.62
C GLY A 48 -2.78 -8.98 4.54
N GLU A 49 -3.44 -10.12 4.34
CA GLU A 49 -4.47 -10.28 3.30
C GLU A 49 -5.55 -9.20 3.34
N ASN A 50 -5.94 -8.71 4.52
CA ASN A 50 -7.05 -7.76 4.69
C ASN A 50 -6.68 -6.50 5.50
N SER A 51 -5.39 -6.21 5.67
CA SER A 51 -4.96 -5.14 6.58
C SER A 51 -3.58 -4.57 6.31
N LEU A 52 -3.38 -3.31 6.71
CA LEU A 52 -2.08 -2.65 6.87
C LEU A 52 -1.80 -2.45 8.36
N TYR A 53 -0.69 -2.98 8.82
CA TYR A 53 -0.30 -2.88 10.23
C TYR A 53 0.46 -1.58 10.46
N MET A 54 -0.22 -0.58 11.02
CA MET A 54 0.40 0.67 11.43
C MET A 54 0.79 0.54 12.90
N VAL A 55 2.07 0.24 13.12
CA VAL A 55 2.60 0.08 14.47
C VAL A 55 2.84 1.48 15.02
N SER A 56 1.91 1.99 15.83
CA SER A 56 1.98 3.36 16.37
C SER A 56 3.08 3.54 17.44
N VAL A 57 3.79 2.46 17.81
CA VAL A 57 4.82 2.50 18.86
C VAL A 57 6.18 2.09 18.33
N ARG A 58 6.96 3.10 17.92
CA ARG A 58 8.42 2.97 17.93
C ARG A 58 8.88 2.77 19.36
N GLN A 59 10.00 2.06 19.53
CA GLN A 59 10.56 1.65 20.83
C GLN A 59 10.84 2.82 21.81
N GLY A 60 10.67 4.09 21.38
CA GLY A 60 10.85 5.30 22.19
C GLY A 60 9.59 6.16 22.44
N ASP A 61 8.41 5.83 21.89
CA ASP A 61 7.22 6.73 21.94
C ASP A 61 6.31 6.49 23.17
N SER A 62 6.73 5.68 24.17
CA SER A 62 5.93 5.42 25.37
C SER A 62 6.77 5.00 26.58
N SER A 63 6.47 5.58 27.75
CA SER A 63 7.12 5.34 29.05
C SER A 63 6.79 3.99 29.71
N SER A 64 5.94 3.16 29.09
CA SER A 64 5.51 1.88 29.67
C SER A 64 6.55 0.77 29.47
N ARG A 65 7.02 0.19 30.58
CA ARG A 65 7.96 -0.96 30.61
C ARG A 65 7.46 -2.18 29.83
N MET A 66 6.16 -2.28 29.55
CA MET A 66 5.54 -3.39 28.82
C MET A 66 5.67 -3.26 27.29
N ASN A 67 5.92 -2.05 26.77
CA ASN A 67 6.16 -1.83 25.34
C ASN A 67 7.49 -2.41 24.84
N LYS A 68 8.37 -2.91 25.72
CA LYS A 68 9.54 -3.68 25.29
C LYS A 68 9.15 -4.96 24.53
N TYR A 69 7.99 -5.53 24.84
CA TYR A 69 7.52 -6.76 24.22
C TYR A 69 6.84 -6.48 22.87
N TRP A 70 7.34 -7.09 21.79
CA TRP A 70 6.79 -6.92 20.44
C TRP A 70 5.33 -7.38 20.36
N TRP A 71 4.98 -8.52 20.97
CA TRP A 71 3.60 -9.02 21.02
C TRP A 71 2.66 -8.04 21.73
N TRP A 72 3.07 -7.44 22.86
CA TRP A 72 2.26 -6.45 23.58
C TRP A 72 1.96 -5.21 22.71
N ARG A 73 2.96 -4.68 22.02
CA ARG A 73 2.79 -3.57 21.06
C ARG A 73 1.84 -3.94 19.93
N TYR A 74 1.99 -5.15 19.40
CA TYR A 74 1.20 -5.66 18.28
C TYR A 74 -0.28 -5.91 18.65
N PHE A 75 -0.56 -6.35 19.88
CA PHE A 75 -1.92 -6.65 20.32
C PHE A 75 -2.67 -5.43 20.90
N PHE A 76 -1.98 -4.54 21.64
CA PHE A 76 -2.66 -3.50 22.41
C PHE A 76 -2.50 -2.08 21.86
N ASN A 77 -1.51 -1.83 21.00
CA ASN A 77 -1.21 -0.50 20.47
C ASN A 77 -1.20 -0.47 18.94
N ASN A 78 -1.86 -1.40 18.28
CA ASN A 78 -1.85 -1.50 16.83
C ASN A 78 -3.06 -0.80 16.23
N GLU A 79 -2.81 0.32 15.56
CA GLU A 79 -3.81 1.04 14.78
C GLU A 79 -3.87 0.49 13.36
N THR A 80 -4.26 -0.78 13.24
CA THR A 80 -4.35 -1.45 11.95
C THR A 80 -5.44 -0.82 11.07
N PHE A 81 -5.06 -0.43 9.86
CA PHE A 81 -6.01 -0.10 8.79
C PHE A 81 -6.52 -1.39 8.17
N LYS A 82 -7.83 -1.58 8.15
CA LYS A 82 -8.50 -2.77 7.61
C LYS A 82 -9.30 -2.41 6.36
N THR A 83 -9.75 -3.44 5.64
CA THR A 83 -10.58 -3.24 4.45
C THR A 83 -11.88 -2.46 4.72
N GLN A 84 -12.42 -2.50 5.94
CA GLN A 84 -13.60 -1.70 6.31
C GLN A 84 -13.30 -0.19 6.38
N ASP A 85 -12.05 0.19 6.72
CA ASP A 85 -11.66 1.60 6.81
C ASP A 85 -11.55 2.26 5.41
N LEU A 86 -11.62 1.49 4.31
CA LEU A 86 -11.68 2.01 2.95
C LEU A 86 -12.89 2.92 2.70
N ASP A 87 -13.97 2.73 3.48
CA ASP A 87 -15.17 3.55 3.38
C ASP A 87 -14.97 4.96 3.95
N SER A 88 -13.89 5.20 4.71
CA SER A 88 -13.55 6.50 5.28
C SER A 88 -12.87 7.45 4.29
N PHE A 89 -12.49 6.98 3.09
CA PHE A 89 -11.86 7.84 2.09
C PHE A 89 -12.88 8.68 1.32
N GLN A 90 -12.55 9.97 1.18
CA GLN A 90 -13.24 10.88 0.27
C GLN A 90 -12.94 10.50 -1.17
N SER A 91 -13.98 10.39 -1.99
CA SER A 91 -13.86 9.92 -3.37
C SER A 91 -13.23 10.95 -4.30
N GLU A 92 -13.51 12.20 -4.04
CA GLU A 92 -13.22 13.37 -4.85
C GLU A 92 -11.73 13.66 -4.92
N VAL A 93 -10.95 13.29 -3.89
CA VAL A 93 -9.50 13.55 -3.85
C VAL A 93 -8.72 12.75 -4.90
N PHE A 94 -9.23 11.58 -5.29
CA PHE A 94 -8.58 10.69 -6.25
C PHE A 94 -8.91 11.07 -7.69
N THR A 95 -7.89 11.00 -8.55
CA THR A 95 -8.08 11.07 -10.01
C THR A 95 -8.80 9.85 -10.56
N VAL A 96 -9.50 10.01 -11.68
CA VAL A 96 -10.24 8.91 -12.35
C VAL A 96 -9.35 7.71 -12.71
N ASN A 97 -8.06 7.97 -12.92
CA ASN A 97 -7.03 7.00 -13.29
C ASN A 97 -5.90 6.96 -12.24
N VAL A 98 -6.27 7.01 -10.96
CA VAL A 98 -5.31 6.87 -9.86
C VAL A 98 -4.63 5.50 -9.87
N LYS A 99 -3.34 5.48 -9.60
CA LYS A 99 -2.57 4.26 -9.33
C LYS A 99 -2.28 4.17 -7.83
N ILE A 100 -2.53 3.00 -7.25
CA ILE A 100 -2.19 2.72 -5.84
C ILE A 100 -1.28 1.49 -5.79
N GLU A 101 -0.12 1.60 -5.15
CA GLU A 101 0.77 0.46 -4.89
C GLU A 101 0.96 0.28 -3.39
N ILE A 102 0.61 -0.91 -2.90
CA ILE A 102 0.62 -1.26 -1.48
C ILE A 102 1.80 -2.18 -1.21
N HIS A 103 2.89 -1.59 -0.73
CA HIS A 103 4.12 -2.28 -0.35
C HIS A 103 4.04 -2.82 1.08
N GLY A 104 3.25 -3.87 1.24
CA GLY A 104 3.18 -4.67 2.46
C GLY A 104 3.00 -6.15 2.17
N CYS A 105 3.31 -6.99 3.16
CA CYS A 105 3.21 -8.44 3.03
C CYS A 105 1.79 -8.85 2.67
N LYS A 106 1.64 -9.76 1.70
CA LYS A 106 0.39 -10.50 1.46
C LYS A 106 -0.84 -9.62 1.20
N THR A 107 -0.68 -8.35 0.83
CA THR A 107 -1.81 -7.44 0.54
C THR A 107 -2.62 -7.85 -0.69
N ALA A 108 -2.07 -8.77 -1.48
CA ALA A 108 -2.74 -9.47 -2.56
C ALA A 108 -2.62 -11.01 -2.45
N GLU A 109 -2.64 -11.56 -1.23
CA GLU A 109 -2.69 -13.02 -1.03
C GLU A 109 -3.90 -13.63 -1.75
N ASN A 110 -3.73 -14.86 -2.25
CA ASN A 110 -4.73 -15.57 -3.04
C ASN A 110 -5.30 -14.74 -4.21
N PRO A 111 -4.45 -14.30 -5.16
CA PRO A 111 -4.80 -13.18 -6.02
C PRO A 111 -6.01 -13.43 -6.93
N LYS A 112 -6.30 -14.70 -7.25
CA LYS A 112 -7.43 -15.14 -8.08
C LYS A 112 -8.78 -15.11 -7.34
N ASN A 113 -8.80 -15.19 -6.02
CA ASN A 113 -10.03 -15.22 -5.23
C ASN A 113 -10.68 -13.84 -5.07
N GLY A 114 -9.94 -12.76 -5.40
CA GLY A 114 -10.48 -11.39 -5.39
C GLY A 114 -10.92 -10.88 -4.01
N ASN A 115 -10.49 -11.53 -2.92
CA ASN A 115 -10.86 -11.20 -1.54
C ASN A 115 -9.64 -10.82 -0.68
N ASN A 116 -8.86 -9.85 -1.16
CA ASN A 116 -7.73 -9.29 -0.43
C ASN A 116 -7.79 -7.76 -0.43
N LEU A 117 -6.86 -7.12 0.28
CA LEU A 117 -6.85 -5.68 0.47
C LEU A 117 -6.74 -4.94 -0.86
N ALA A 118 -5.83 -5.36 -1.74
CA ALA A 118 -5.64 -4.73 -3.04
C ALA A 118 -6.89 -4.84 -3.92
N SER A 119 -7.54 -6.01 -3.97
CA SER A 119 -8.77 -6.21 -4.74
C SER A 119 -9.93 -5.39 -4.16
N LYS A 120 -10.11 -5.35 -2.83
CA LYS A 120 -11.17 -4.57 -2.19
C LYS A 120 -10.99 -3.07 -2.39
N TRP A 121 -9.76 -2.59 -2.31
CA TRP A 121 -9.45 -1.20 -2.61
C TRP A 121 -9.76 -0.87 -4.07
N SER A 122 -9.37 -1.72 -5.01
CA SER A 122 -9.68 -1.57 -6.43
C SER A 122 -11.19 -1.52 -6.69
N LYS A 123 -11.95 -2.41 -6.04
CA LYS A 123 -13.42 -2.42 -6.11
C LYS A 123 -14.03 -1.14 -5.55
N LYS A 124 -13.52 -0.65 -4.41
CA LYS A 124 -13.97 0.61 -3.81
C LYS A 124 -13.74 1.78 -4.76
N LEU A 125 -12.53 1.93 -5.31
CA LEU A 125 -12.23 2.99 -6.28
C LEU A 125 -13.16 2.96 -7.48
N TYR A 126 -13.45 1.77 -8.01
CA TYR A 126 -14.40 1.62 -9.11
C TYR A 126 -15.82 2.06 -8.71
N SER A 127 -16.32 1.65 -7.53
CA SER A 127 -17.62 2.10 -7.02
C SER A 127 -17.70 3.62 -6.79
N LEU A 128 -16.55 4.27 -6.60
CA LEU A 128 -16.40 5.72 -6.47
C LEU A 128 -16.20 6.44 -7.83
N GLY A 129 -16.43 5.75 -8.95
CA GLY A 129 -16.32 6.31 -10.30
C GLY A 129 -14.89 6.43 -10.84
N LYS A 130 -13.88 5.88 -10.16
CA LYS A 130 -12.48 5.87 -10.62
C LYS A 130 -12.22 4.69 -11.54
N THR A 131 -12.95 4.64 -12.65
CA THR A 131 -13.07 3.47 -13.54
C THR A 131 -11.77 3.08 -14.26
N LYS A 132 -10.79 4.00 -14.32
CA LYS A 132 -9.47 3.79 -14.92
C LYS A 132 -8.37 3.54 -13.88
N SER A 133 -8.73 3.39 -12.62
CA SER A 133 -7.75 3.19 -11.55
C SER A 133 -7.24 1.75 -11.49
N VAL A 134 -6.03 1.61 -10.96
CA VAL A 134 -5.37 0.34 -10.73
C VAL A 134 -4.82 0.27 -9.32
N VAL A 135 -4.93 -0.90 -8.69
CA VAL A 135 -4.35 -1.17 -7.37
C VAL A 135 -3.41 -2.35 -7.48
N ILE A 136 -2.23 -2.20 -6.90
CA ILE A 136 -1.15 -3.17 -6.96
C ILE A 136 -0.85 -3.62 -5.53
N GLY A 137 -0.82 -4.93 -5.31
CA GLY A 137 -0.44 -5.52 -4.02
C GLY A 137 0.52 -6.69 -4.21
N HIS A 138 1.04 -7.22 -3.09
CA HIS A 138 2.01 -8.32 -3.11
C HIS A 138 1.37 -9.64 -2.71
N THR A 139 1.68 -10.70 -3.45
CA THR A 139 1.14 -12.05 -3.20
C THR A 139 1.87 -12.79 -2.09
N THR A 140 3.10 -12.38 -1.79
CA THR A 140 3.98 -13.01 -0.78
C THR A 140 4.29 -12.06 0.38
N ASN A 141 5.02 -12.56 1.38
CA ASN A 141 5.67 -11.69 2.34
C ASN A 141 6.60 -10.72 1.60
N THR A 142 6.69 -9.49 2.11
CA THR A 142 7.64 -8.47 1.69
C THR A 142 8.67 -8.27 2.81
N SER A 143 9.81 -7.66 2.49
CA SER A 143 10.94 -7.35 3.38
C SER A 143 10.58 -6.99 4.84
N PRO A 144 11.47 -7.29 5.82
CA PRO A 144 12.71 -8.05 5.72
C PRO A 144 12.53 -9.56 5.91
N LEU A 145 13.56 -10.33 5.56
CA LEU A 145 13.65 -11.79 5.75
C LEU A 145 12.57 -12.62 5.03
N ILE A 146 12.29 -12.30 3.77
CA ILE A 146 11.30 -13.02 2.93
C ILE A 146 11.50 -14.55 2.94
N ASN A 147 12.74 -15.02 3.06
CA ASN A 147 13.14 -16.43 3.17
C ASN A 147 13.84 -16.77 4.50
N GLY A 148 13.58 -16.03 5.57
CA GLY A 148 14.27 -16.22 6.87
C GLY A 148 15.78 -15.95 6.77
N ALA A 149 16.60 -16.74 7.48
CA ALA A 149 18.06 -16.57 7.53
C ALA A 149 18.75 -16.65 6.15
N SER A 150 18.12 -17.28 5.17
CA SER A 150 18.64 -17.44 3.80
C SER A 150 18.40 -16.22 2.90
N THR A 151 17.77 -15.17 3.41
CA THR A 151 17.36 -14.03 2.58
C THR A 151 18.55 -13.13 2.25
N LYS A 152 18.96 -13.06 0.97
CA LYS A 152 20.01 -12.14 0.55
C LYS A 152 19.50 -10.70 0.54
N PRO A 153 20.33 -9.67 0.79
CA PRO A 153 19.91 -8.27 0.68
C PRO A 153 19.28 -7.96 -0.68
N ASN A 154 19.81 -8.59 -1.74
CA ASN A 154 19.33 -8.45 -3.11
C ASN A 154 18.06 -9.27 -3.43
N ASP A 155 17.48 -9.97 -2.46
CA ASP A 155 16.20 -10.69 -2.62
C ASP A 155 15.08 -9.97 -1.87
N GLN A 156 15.39 -8.85 -1.18
CA GLN A 156 14.49 -8.20 -0.24
C GLN A 156 13.84 -6.92 -0.75
N SER A 157 14.10 -6.52 -1.99
CA SER A 157 13.34 -5.41 -2.56
C SER A 157 11.92 -5.85 -2.86
N TYR A 158 10.94 -5.14 -2.29
CA TYR A 158 9.53 -5.33 -2.63
C TYR A 158 9.29 -5.20 -4.15
N MET A 159 10.09 -4.41 -4.85
CA MET A 159 10.02 -4.23 -6.30
C MET A 159 10.45 -5.45 -7.12
N TRP A 160 10.96 -6.50 -6.48
CA TRP A 160 11.44 -7.72 -7.14
C TRP A 160 10.55 -8.94 -6.85
N LEU A 161 9.51 -8.74 -6.04
CA LEU A 161 8.54 -9.77 -5.70
C LEU A 161 7.36 -9.74 -6.67
N GLU A 162 6.63 -10.85 -6.70
CA GLU A 162 5.41 -10.95 -7.49
C GLU A 162 4.37 -9.94 -7.01
N ARG A 163 3.81 -9.23 -7.98
CA ARG A 163 2.78 -8.20 -7.77
C ARG A 163 1.53 -8.58 -8.53
N ALA A 164 0.40 -8.44 -7.87
CA ALA A 164 -0.92 -8.60 -8.46
C ALA A 164 -1.52 -7.23 -8.75
N ILE A 165 -2.01 -7.06 -9.97
CA ILE A 165 -2.61 -5.82 -10.45
C ILE A 165 -4.12 -6.01 -10.55
N TYR A 166 -4.87 -5.13 -9.91
CA TYR A 166 -6.32 -5.18 -9.82
C TYR A 166 -6.99 -3.96 -10.46
N LYS A 167 -8.08 -4.21 -11.18
CA LYS A 167 -9.00 -3.21 -11.72
C LYS A 167 -10.43 -3.66 -11.45
N ASN A 168 -11.26 -2.78 -10.89
CA ASN A 168 -12.62 -3.13 -10.46
C ASN A 168 -12.68 -4.38 -9.56
N GLY A 169 -11.67 -4.56 -8.71
CA GLY A 169 -11.54 -5.74 -7.84
C GLY A 169 -11.23 -7.06 -8.55
N GLN A 170 -11.05 -7.05 -9.87
CA GLN A 170 -10.64 -8.21 -10.64
C GLN A 170 -9.13 -8.20 -10.88
N LEU A 171 -8.52 -9.38 -10.78
CA LEU A 171 -7.12 -9.57 -11.12
C LEU A 171 -6.94 -9.40 -12.64
N ILE A 172 -6.13 -8.45 -13.05
CA ILE A 172 -5.78 -8.23 -14.46
C ILE A 172 -4.57 -9.07 -14.83
N THR A 173 -3.51 -8.99 -14.02
CA THR A 173 -2.29 -9.76 -14.28
C THR A 173 -1.43 -9.92 -13.02
N LEU A 174 -0.58 -10.94 -13.06
CA LEU A 174 0.52 -11.14 -12.13
C LEU A 174 1.82 -10.77 -12.84
N THR A 175 2.68 -10.02 -12.17
CA THR A 175 3.96 -9.61 -12.74
C THR A 175 5.10 -9.81 -11.76
N LYS A 176 6.22 -10.31 -12.30
CA LYS A 176 7.53 -10.37 -11.63
C LYS A 176 8.52 -9.37 -12.21
N SER A 177 8.03 -8.43 -13.03
CA SER A 177 8.86 -7.38 -13.59
C SER A 177 9.57 -6.66 -12.45
N LYS A 178 10.88 -6.47 -12.57
CA LYS A 178 11.69 -5.88 -11.52
C LYS A 178 11.62 -4.36 -11.62
N GLY A 179 11.54 -3.71 -10.46
CA GLY A 179 11.54 -2.25 -10.42
C GLY A 179 10.16 -1.68 -10.74
N LEU A 180 10.17 -0.56 -11.45
CA LEU A 180 8.97 0.22 -11.72
C LEU A 180 8.09 -0.46 -12.77
N LEU A 181 6.78 -0.43 -12.55
CA LEU A 181 5.81 -0.86 -13.55
C LEU A 181 5.38 0.34 -14.40
N ASP A 182 5.46 0.17 -15.71
CA ASP A 182 5.02 1.14 -16.71
C ASP A 182 3.49 1.35 -16.59
N GLU A 183 3.06 2.59 -16.40
CA GLU A 183 1.65 2.93 -16.21
C GLU A 183 0.82 2.75 -17.48
N ASP A 184 1.43 2.92 -18.65
CA ASP A 184 0.76 2.70 -19.93
C ASP A 184 0.49 1.20 -20.16
N ALA A 185 1.32 0.32 -19.57
CA ALA A 185 1.09 -1.12 -19.59
C ALA A 185 -0.02 -1.55 -18.61
N LEU A 186 -0.34 -0.73 -17.60
CA LEU A 186 -1.34 -1.04 -16.57
C LEU A 186 -2.76 -0.56 -16.92
N THR A 187 -2.89 0.36 -17.88
CA THR A 187 -4.17 1.03 -18.21
C THR A 187 -4.83 0.55 -19.51
N LYS A 188 -4.14 -0.31 -20.28
CA LYS A 188 -4.71 -1.05 -21.42
C LYS A 188 -5.83 -2.00 -20.98
#